data_AF-A0A1L8P515-F1
#
_entry.id   AF-A0A1L8P515-F1
#
_cell.length_a   1.000
_cell.length_b   1.000
_cell.length_c   1.000
_cell.angle_alpha   90.00
_cell.angle_beta   90.00
_cell.angle_gamma   90.00
#
_symmetry.space_group_name_H-M   'P 1'
#
loop_
_entity.id
_entity.type
_entity.pdbx_description
1 polymer ?
#
loop_
_entity_poly.entity_id
_entity_poly.type
_entity_poly.pdbx_seq_one_letter_code
_entity_poly.pdbx_strand_id
1 'polypeptide(L)'
;MKKSQSILASLAFVSLAIIMFIALSSAVLPAYSDHGRSMVIGTLAYIFMSGIVIFASLKSKQLGIAGVLASLTFIGAHILIEASLFSTIGLASVTNPFGYAALTAFILAGVSYVMSKLHVLSQLTLYINGFMTTGVTLVYYHVASLAPVRGSLLFFIPFTLFLVWTIAQYGVHVSEAVKTRRQIQAA
;
A
#
# COMPACT_ATOMS: atom_id res chain seq x y z
N MET A 1 -14.77 4.74 14.44
CA MET A 1 -14.38 3.61 15.32
C MET A 1 -14.40 4.07 16.77
N LYS A 2 -14.83 3.19 17.70
CA LYS A 2 -14.66 3.45 19.14
C LYS A 2 -13.15 3.41 19.48
N LYS A 3 -12.70 4.19 20.46
CA LYS A 3 -11.27 4.30 20.84
C LYS A 3 -10.60 2.93 21.09
N SER A 4 -11.31 2.00 21.72
CA SER A 4 -10.84 0.62 21.96
C SER A 4 -10.63 -0.18 20.67
N GLN A 5 -11.50 -0.03 19.68
CA GLN A 5 -11.38 -0.68 18.36
C GLN A 5 -10.17 -0.15 17.59
N SER A 6 -9.88 1.15 17.73
CA SER A 6 -8.68 1.77 17.13
C SER A 6 -7.40 1.20 17.70
N ILE A 7 -7.34 1.01 19.03
CA ILE A 7 -6.15 0.46 19.69
C ILE A 7 -5.93 -1.00 19.26
N LEU A 8 -7.01 -1.81 19.26
CA LEU A 8 -6.94 -3.20 18.81
C LEU A 8 -6.50 -3.32 17.35
N ALA A 9 -7.03 -2.46 16.48
CA ALA A 9 -6.64 -2.41 15.07
C ALA A 9 -5.14 -2.05 14.91
N SER A 10 -4.67 -1.05 15.64
CA SER A 10 -3.24 -0.66 15.63
C SER A 10 -2.33 -1.76 16.16
N LEU A 11 -2.71 -2.44 17.24
CA LEU A 11 -1.95 -3.56 17.78
C LEU A 11 -1.88 -4.72 16.78
N ALA A 12 -3.03 -5.11 16.21
CA ALA A 12 -3.08 -6.16 15.20
C ALA A 12 -2.21 -5.81 13.98
N PHE A 13 -2.27 -4.56 13.50
CA PHE A 13 -1.43 -4.08 12.41
C PHE A 13 0.06 -4.21 12.74
N VAL A 14 0.49 -3.74 13.92
CA VAL A 14 1.89 -3.81 14.36
C VAL A 14 2.34 -5.28 14.51
N SER A 15 1.52 -6.14 15.10
CA SER A 15 1.82 -7.57 15.24
C SER A 15 1.99 -8.25 13.89
N LEU A 16 1.10 -7.99 12.93
CA LEU A 16 1.21 -8.53 11.57
C LEU A 16 2.47 -8.02 10.85
N ALA A 17 2.81 -6.74 11.00
CA ALA A 17 4.02 -6.16 10.44
C ALA A 17 5.29 -6.82 11.03
N ILE A 18 5.32 -7.05 12.34
CA ILE A 18 6.45 -7.74 13.00
C ILE A 18 6.59 -9.17 12.47
N ILE A 19 5.49 -9.91 12.36
CA ILE A 19 5.51 -11.29 11.82
C ILE A 19 6.05 -11.30 10.39
N MET A 20 5.62 -10.35 9.54
CA MET A 20 6.18 -10.18 8.20
C MET A 20 7.68 -9.92 8.22
N PHE A 21 8.18 -9.07 9.12
CA PHE A 21 9.62 -8.77 9.22
C PHE A 21 10.44 -9.97 9.68
N ILE A 22 9.91 -10.76 10.62
CA ILE A 22 10.55 -12.01 11.04
C ILE A 22 10.64 -12.97 9.85
N ALA A 23 9.53 -13.17 9.13
CA ALA A 23 9.48 -14.05 7.97
C ALA A 23 10.35 -13.56 6.79
N LEU A 24 10.41 -12.24 6.60
CA LEU A 24 11.31 -11.59 5.65
C LEU A 24 12.75 -11.98 5.97
N SER A 25 13.15 -11.84 7.23
CA SER A 25 14.52 -12.07 7.68
C SER A 25 14.92 -13.54 7.68
N SER A 26 13.98 -14.45 8.00
CA SER A 26 14.27 -15.88 8.16
C SER A 26 14.08 -16.71 6.90
N ALA A 27 13.24 -16.29 5.95
CA ALA A 27 12.89 -17.10 4.78
C ALA A 27 13.10 -16.37 3.44
N VAL A 28 12.73 -15.08 3.35
CA VAL A 28 12.72 -14.37 2.06
C VAL A 28 14.08 -13.75 1.72
N LEU A 29 14.74 -13.11 2.69
CA LEU A 29 16.07 -12.51 2.48
C LEU A 29 17.16 -13.53 2.15
N PRO A 30 17.25 -14.70 2.82
CA PRO A 30 18.25 -15.71 2.45
C PRO A 30 18.10 -16.23 1.02
N ALA A 31 16.86 -16.26 0.49
CA ALA A 31 16.58 -16.70 -0.88
C ALA A 31 16.83 -15.61 -1.95
N TYR A 32 16.93 -14.34 -1.53
CA TYR A 32 17.17 -13.18 -2.39
C TYR A 32 18.25 -12.28 -1.77
N SER A 33 19.41 -12.85 -1.44
CA SER A 33 20.50 -12.14 -0.75
C SER A 33 20.94 -10.87 -1.48
N ASP A 34 21.00 -10.95 -2.81
CA ASP A 34 21.48 -9.85 -3.67
C ASP A 34 20.48 -8.70 -3.75
N HIS A 35 19.19 -8.99 -3.53
CA HIS A 35 18.10 -8.00 -3.48
C HIS A 35 17.66 -7.69 -2.05
N GLY A 36 18.39 -8.16 -1.03
CA GLY A 36 17.90 -8.15 0.35
C GLY A 36 17.57 -6.75 0.89
N ARG A 37 18.41 -5.75 0.57
CA ARG A 37 18.16 -4.35 0.95
C ARG A 37 16.88 -3.82 0.31
N SER A 38 16.68 -4.14 -0.96
CA SER A 38 15.51 -3.74 -1.72
C SER A 38 14.23 -4.38 -1.18
N MET A 39 14.29 -5.67 -0.80
CA MET A 39 13.18 -6.41 -0.22
C MET A 39 12.72 -5.85 1.13
N VAL A 40 13.66 -5.42 1.99
CA VAL A 40 13.35 -4.71 3.24
C VAL A 40 12.63 -3.39 2.96
N ILE A 41 13.19 -2.59 2.05
CA ILE A 41 12.63 -1.28 1.71
C ILE A 41 11.25 -1.42 1.04
N GLY A 42 11.06 -2.39 0.15
CA GLY A 42 9.77 -2.69 -0.48
C GLY A 42 8.73 -3.17 0.53
N THR A 43 9.13 -3.98 1.51
CA THR A 43 8.23 -4.42 2.59
C THR A 43 7.81 -3.24 3.48
N LEU A 44 8.74 -2.36 3.84
CA LEU A 44 8.43 -1.11 4.55
C LEU A 44 7.44 -0.26 3.75
N ALA A 45 7.70 -0.05 2.45
CA ALA A 45 6.80 0.69 1.57
C ALA A 45 5.38 0.13 1.64
N TYR A 46 5.21 -1.19 1.50
CA TYR A 46 3.90 -1.82 1.56
C TYR A 46 3.20 -1.62 2.91
N ILE A 47 3.91 -1.83 4.02
CA ILE A 47 3.37 -1.62 5.37
C ILE A 47 2.87 -0.19 5.54
N PHE A 48 3.69 0.81 5.17
CA PHE A 48 3.28 2.21 5.27
C PHE A 48 2.08 2.53 4.37
N MET A 49 2.04 2.02 3.14
CA MET A 49 0.91 2.21 2.23
C MET A 49 -0.39 1.61 2.77
N SER A 50 -0.36 0.34 3.21
CA SER A 50 -1.51 -0.30 3.84
C SER A 50 -1.91 0.45 5.12
N GLY A 51 -0.94 0.92 5.90
CA GLY A 51 -1.16 1.75 7.09
C GLY A 51 -1.92 3.04 6.78
N ILE A 52 -1.60 3.76 5.70
CA ILE A 52 -2.35 4.96 5.28
C ILE A 52 -3.83 4.62 5.05
N VAL A 53 -4.11 3.53 4.33
CA VAL A 53 -5.49 3.15 4.00
C VAL A 53 -6.24 2.68 5.24
N ILE A 54 -5.59 1.90 6.11
CA ILE A 54 -6.17 1.35 7.34
C ILE A 54 -6.44 2.47 8.37
N PHE A 55 -5.52 3.41 8.52
CA PHE A 55 -5.60 4.48 9.51
C PHE A 55 -6.17 5.80 8.98
N ALA A 56 -6.66 5.83 7.74
CA ALA A 56 -7.37 6.98 7.18
C ALA A 56 -8.53 7.45 8.10
N SER A 57 -9.14 6.53 8.84
CA SER A 57 -10.22 6.80 9.79
C SER A 57 -9.79 7.56 11.07
N LEU A 58 -8.50 7.69 11.36
CA LEU A 58 -7.99 8.40 12.54
C LEU A 58 -8.07 9.92 12.42
N LYS A 59 -8.42 10.45 11.24
CA LYS A 59 -8.56 11.89 10.95
C LYS A 59 -7.36 12.75 11.35
N SER A 60 -6.19 12.15 11.57
CA SER A 60 -4.94 12.86 11.85
C SER A 60 -4.25 13.24 10.55
N LYS A 61 -4.27 14.55 10.25
CA LYS A 61 -3.63 15.09 9.04
C LYS A 61 -2.12 14.86 9.05
N GLN A 62 -1.45 14.97 10.20
CA GLN A 62 0.00 14.76 10.32
C GLN A 62 0.40 13.32 10.03
N LEU A 63 -0.33 12.35 10.60
CA LEU A 63 -0.04 10.92 10.38
C LEU A 63 -0.29 10.52 8.92
N GLY A 64 -1.34 11.06 8.29
CA GLY A 64 -1.59 10.85 6.86
C GLY A 64 -0.46 11.37 5.98
N ILE A 65 0.02 12.60 6.22
CA ILE A 65 1.13 13.19 5.47
C ILE A 65 2.43 12.40 5.68
N ALA A 66 2.75 12.05 6.93
CA ALA A 66 3.94 11.28 7.26
C ALA A 66 3.92 9.89 6.58
N GLY A 67 2.77 9.22 6.60
CA GLY A 67 2.60 7.93 5.92
C GLY A 67 2.81 8.04 4.41
N VAL A 68 2.22 9.05 3.76
CA VAL A 68 2.40 9.30 2.31
C VAL A 68 3.87 9.57 1.98
N LEU A 69 4.53 10.45 2.73
CA LEU A 69 5.94 10.76 2.50
C LEU A 69 6.84 9.54 2.70
N ALA A 70 6.61 8.76 3.76
CA ALA A 70 7.34 7.53 4.01
C ALA A 70 7.14 6.53 2.86
N SER A 71 5.90 6.33 2.42
CA SER A 71 5.57 5.42 1.32
C SER A 71 6.26 5.83 0.02
N LEU A 72 6.17 7.10 -0.38
CA LEU A 72 6.85 7.62 -1.58
C LEU A 72 8.37 7.47 -1.50
N THR A 73 8.95 7.77 -0.33
CA THR A 73 10.39 7.64 -0.11
C THR A 73 10.84 6.19 -0.24
N PHE A 74 10.14 5.25 0.39
CA PHE A 74 10.50 3.83 0.32
C PHE A 74 10.26 3.24 -1.07
N ILE A 75 9.18 3.61 -1.77
CA ILE A 75 8.96 3.20 -3.17
C ILE A 75 10.08 3.72 -4.07
N GLY A 76 10.42 5.00 -3.96
CA GLY A 76 11.51 5.61 -4.72
C GLY A 76 12.85 4.93 -4.44
N ALA A 77 13.17 4.70 -3.17
CA ALA A 77 14.38 3.98 -2.77
C ALA A 77 14.41 2.54 -3.29
N HIS A 78 13.28 1.82 -3.25
CA HIS A 78 13.16 0.46 -3.80
C HIS A 78 13.45 0.45 -5.30
N ILE A 79 12.82 1.34 -6.06
CA ILE A 79 13.02 1.46 -7.51
C ILE A 79 14.48 1.82 -7.83
N LEU A 80 15.09 2.75 -7.11
CA LEU A 80 16.48 3.15 -7.35
C LEU A 80 17.46 2.02 -7.05
N ILE A 81 17.25 1.26 -5.97
CA ILE A 81 18.10 0.12 -5.63
C ILE A 81 17.97 -0.97 -6.69
N GLU A 82 16.75 -1.36 -7.08
CA GLU A 82 16.55 -2.34 -8.15
C GLU A 82 17.15 -1.84 -9.48
N ALA A 83 16.91 -0.59 -9.87
CA ALA A 83 17.47 -0.02 -11.09
C ALA A 83 19.01 -0.02 -11.09
N SER A 84 19.64 0.16 -9.93
CA SER A 84 21.11 0.09 -9.81
C SER A 84 21.65 -1.33 -9.99
N LEU A 85 20.89 -2.34 -9.55
CA LEU A 85 21.21 -3.76 -9.76
C LEU A 85 21.04 -4.18 -11.23
N PHE A 86 20.10 -3.56 -11.95
CA PHE A 86 19.80 -3.84 -13.36
C PHE A 86 20.47 -2.88 -14.35
N SER A 87 21.51 -2.15 -13.97
CA SER A 87 22.17 -1.10 -14.78
C SER A 87 22.75 -1.53 -16.16
N THR A 88 22.55 -2.79 -16.57
CA THR A 88 22.88 -3.35 -17.90
C THR A 88 21.68 -3.93 -18.66
N ILE A 89 20.49 -4.06 -18.05
CA ILE A 89 19.29 -4.67 -18.66
C ILE A 89 18.18 -3.63 -18.66
N GLY A 90 17.61 -3.35 -19.84
CA GLY A 90 16.71 -2.21 -20.06
C GLY A 90 15.50 -2.14 -19.11
N LEU A 91 14.93 -0.95 -18.98
CA LEU A 91 13.84 -0.62 -18.06
C LEU A 91 12.66 -1.59 -18.03
N ALA A 92 12.42 -2.39 -19.06
CA ALA A 92 11.34 -3.39 -19.14
C ALA A 92 11.61 -4.71 -18.37
N SER A 93 12.85 -4.97 -17.96
CA SER A 93 13.22 -6.16 -17.15
C SER A 93 13.39 -5.86 -15.66
N VAL A 94 13.27 -4.58 -15.26
CA VAL A 94 13.49 -4.13 -13.87
C VAL A 94 12.40 -4.63 -12.93
N THR A 95 11.17 -4.83 -13.44
CA THR A 95 10.06 -5.35 -12.65
C THR A 95 9.03 -6.09 -13.51
N ASN A 96 8.10 -6.81 -12.88
CA ASN A 96 7.03 -7.51 -13.59
C ASN A 96 5.88 -6.54 -13.96
N PRO A 97 4.92 -6.94 -14.81
CA PRO A 97 3.80 -6.09 -15.21
C PRO A 97 2.98 -5.51 -14.05
N PHE A 98 2.87 -6.24 -12.94
CA PHE A 98 2.18 -5.76 -11.74
C PHE A 98 2.92 -4.59 -11.07
N GLY A 99 4.26 -4.58 -11.12
CA GLY A 99 5.07 -3.47 -10.61
C GLY A 99 4.83 -2.16 -11.38
N TYR A 100 4.84 -2.20 -12.72
CA TYR A 100 4.53 -1.01 -13.54
C TYR A 100 3.08 -0.56 -13.39
N ALA A 101 2.15 -1.50 -13.31
CA ALA A 101 0.74 -1.18 -13.10
C ALA A 101 0.52 -0.52 -11.73
N ALA A 102 1.20 -0.99 -10.67
CA ALA A 102 1.16 -0.38 -9.35
C ALA A 102 1.69 1.06 -9.39
N LEU A 103 2.84 1.28 -10.02
CA LEU A 103 3.42 2.61 -10.19
C LEU A 103 2.46 3.55 -10.93
N THR A 104 1.84 3.07 -12.01
CA THR A 104 0.85 3.83 -12.79
C THR A 104 -0.35 4.21 -11.92
N ALA A 105 -0.88 3.28 -11.13
CA ALA A 105 -1.98 3.57 -10.21
C ALA A 105 -1.61 4.64 -9.17
N PHE A 106 -0.40 4.61 -8.61
CA PHE A 106 0.07 5.66 -7.69
C PHE A 106 0.25 7.01 -8.37
N ILE A 107 0.73 7.06 -9.61
CA ILE A 107 0.81 8.30 -10.40
C ILE A 107 -0.60 8.87 -10.61
N LEU A 108 -1.57 8.04 -11.01
CA LEU A 108 -2.96 8.48 -11.19
C LEU A 108 -3.59 8.98 -9.88
N ALA A 109 -3.28 8.35 -8.74
CA ALA A 109 -3.69 8.84 -7.43
C ALA A 109 -3.09 10.23 -7.13
N GLY A 110 -1.81 10.43 -7.43
CA GLY A 110 -1.12 11.72 -7.26
C GLY A 110 -1.68 12.83 -8.14
N VAL A 111 -1.89 12.55 -9.44
CA VAL A 111 -2.53 13.48 -10.38
C VAL A 111 -3.93 13.84 -9.90
N SER A 112 -4.73 12.85 -9.49
CA SER A 112 -6.07 13.08 -8.94
C SER A 112 -6.02 13.95 -7.67
N TYR A 113 -5.03 13.75 -6.81
CA TYR A 113 -4.84 14.60 -5.63
C TYR A 113 -4.52 16.04 -6.00
N VAL A 114 -3.61 16.29 -6.94
CA VAL A 114 -3.31 17.65 -7.42
C VAL A 114 -4.55 18.31 -8.03
N MET A 115 -5.29 17.58 -8.87
CA MET A 115 -6.55 18.07 -9.45
C MET A 115 -7.59 18.41 -8.39
N SER A 116 -7.68 17.63 -7.31
CA SER A 116 -8.61 17.90 -6.20
C SER A 116 -8.32 19.21 -5.46
N LYS A 117 -7.07 19.70 -5.51
CA LYS A 117 -6.67 21.00 -4.94
C LYS A 117 -7.01 22.17 -5.84
N LEU A 118 -7.19 21.92 -7.13
CA LEU A 118 -7.35 22.96 -8.15
C LEU A 118 -8.80 23.34 -8.47
N HIS A 119 -9.85 22.56 -8.15
CA HIS A 119 -11.27 22.99 -7.97
C HIS A 119 -12.32 21.81 -7.93
N VAL A 120 -13.34 21.95 -7.06
CA VAL A 120 -14.79 21.55 -7.06
C VAL A 120 -15.30 20.17 -7.53
N LEU A 121 -14.71 19.04 -7.13
CA LEU A 121 -15.43 17.75 -7.25
C LEU A 121 -15.25 16.93 -5.97
N SER A 122 -16.30 16.87 -5.16
CA SER A 122 -16.37 16.04 -3.95
C SER A 122 -16.13 14.55 -4.22
N GLN A 123 -16.27 14.11 -5.48
CA GLN A 123 -16.01 12.75 -5.91
C GLN A 123 -14.53 12.40 -6.14
N LEU A 124 -13.62 13.39 -6.26
CA LEU A 124 -12.20 13.12 -6.50
C LEU A 124 -11.51 12.39 -5.35
N THR A 125 -11.97 12.56 -4.11
CA THR A 125 -11.46 11.81 -2.96
C THR A 125 -11.69 10.30 -3.11
N LEU A 126 -12.81 9.90 -3.72
CA LEU A 126 -13.11 8.49 -3.98
C LEU A 126 -12.16 7.91 -5.03
N TYR A 127 -11.88 8.66 -6.09
CA TYR A 127 -10.91 8.27 -7.12
C TYR A 127 -9.49 8.13 -6.56
N ILE A 128 -9.03 9.08 -5.73
CA ILE A 128 -7.72 9.00 -5.06
C ILE A 128 -7.63 7.71 -4.23
N ASN A 129 -8.63 7.45 -3.39
CA ASN A 129 -8.66 6.24 -2.56
C ASN A 129 -8.74 4.96 -3.40
N GLY A 130 -9.48 4.99 -4.50
CA GLY A 130 -9.59 3.89 -5.46
C GLY A 130 -8.25 3.57 -6.10
N PHE A 131 -7.57 4.57 -6.68
CA PHE A 131 -6.25 4.40 -7.29
C PHE A 131 -5.19 3.95 -6.27
N MET A 132 -5.20 4.50 -5.05
CA MET A 132 -4.32 4.03 -3.97
C MET A 132 -4.58 2.57 -3.63
N THR A 133 -5.85 2.16 -3.51
CA THR A 133 -6.22 0.76 -3.22
C THR A 133 -5.82 -0.17 -4.36
N THR A 134 -6.02 0.24 -5.62
CA THR A 134 -5.55 -0.48 -6.80
C THR A 134 -4.03 -0.62 -6.81
N GLY A 135 -3.30 0.46 -6.50
CA GLY A 135 -1.85 0.44 -6.39
C GLY A 135 -1.38 -0.58 -5.35
N VAL A 136 -1.92 -0.55 -4.13
CA VAL A 136 -1.60 -1.54 -3.08
C VAL A 136 -1.92 -2.97 -3.52
N THR A 137 -3.05 -3.18 -4.20
CA THR A 137 -3.44 -4.49 -4.74
C THR A 137 -2.44 -4.99 -5.79
N LEU A 138 -1.97 -4.11 -6.67
CA LEU A 138 -0.98 -4.46 -7.69
C LEU A 138 0.41 -4.72 -7.07
N VAL A 139 0.79 -3.98 -6.02
CA VAL A 139 1.99 -4.31 -5.23
C VAL A 139 1.84 -5.69 -4.57
N TYR A 140 0.65 -6.03 -4.08
CA TYR A 140 0.40 -7.38 -3.57
C TYR A 140 0.69 -8.45 -4.62
N TYR A 141 0.12 -8.34 -5.82
CA TYR A 141 0.38 -9.31 -6.89
C TYR A 141 1.83 -9.31 -7.36
N HIS A 142 2.47 -8.14 -7.39
CA HIS A 142 3.89 -8.01 -7.69
C HIS A 142 4.74 -8.87 -6.72
N VAL A 143 4.55 -8.69 -5.41
CA VAL A 143 5.33 -9.39 -4.37
C VAL A 143 4.90 -10.86 -4.23
N ALA A 144 3.60 -11.16 -4.30
CA ALA A 144 3.07 -12.52 -4.25
C ALA A 144 3.44 -13.35 -5.49
N SER A 145 3.92 -12.74 -6.57
CA SER A 145 4.48 -13.50 -7.70
C SER A 145 5.80 -14.20 -7.35
N LEU A 146 6.52 -13.75 -6.31
CA LEU A 146 7.81 -14.28 -5.88
C LEU A 146 7.63 -15.60 -5.09
N ALA A 147 8.30 -16.67 -5.52
CA ALA A 147 8.12 -18.00 -4.94
C ALA A 147 8.43 -18.09 -3.42
N PRO A 148 9.55 -17.52 -2.90
CA PRO A 148 9.84 -17.52 -1.46
C PRO A 148 8.80 -16.78 -0.61
N VAL A 149 8.17 -15.74 -1.17
CA VAL A 149 7.08 -15.02 -0.50
C VAL A 149 5.86 -15.92 -0.35
N ARG A 150 5.43 -16.60 -1.43
CA ARG A 150 4.28 -17.52 -1.36
C ARG A 150 4.56 -18.75 -0.50
N GLY A 151 5.78 -19.26 -0.53
CA GLY A 151 6.19 -20.42 0.26
C GLY A 151 6.29 -20.13 1.77
N SER A 152 6.53 -18.88 2.15
CA SER A 152 6.61 -18.47 3.55
C SER A 152 5.23 -18.08 4.08
N LEU A 153 4.55 -19.01 4.76
CA LEU A 153 3.23 -18.75 5.37
C LEU A 153 3.26 -17.57 6.35
N LEU A 154 4.35 -17.42 7.09
CA LEU A 154 4.55 -16.31 8.04
C LEU A 154 4.68 -14.95 7.33
N PHE A 155 5.07 -14.92 6.06
CA PHE A 155 5.02 -13.68 5.27
C PHE A 155 3.68 -13.54 4.55
N PHE A 156 3.26 -14.59 3.85
CA PHE A 156 2.12 -14.58 2.95
C PHE A 156 0.78 -14.31 3.65
N ILE A 157 0.55 -14.92 4.83
CA ILE A 157 -0.71 -14.75 5.56
C ILE A 157 -0.86 -13.29 6.05
N PRO A 158 0.09 -12.71 6.82
CA PRO A 158 -0.02 -11.31 7.21
C PRO A 158 -0.10 -10.34 6.02
N PHE A 159 0.66 -10.61 4.96
CA PHE A 159 0.65 -9.80 3.75
C PHE A 159 -0.72 -9.78 3.07
N THR A 160 -1.38 -10.94 2.99
CA THR A 160 -2.74 -11.09 2.45
C THR A 160 -3.77 -10.46 3.38
N LEU A 161 -3.62 -10.58 4.70
CA LEU A 161 -4.50 -9.92 5.66
C LEU A 161 -4.44 -8.39 5.52
N PHE A 162 -3.26 -7.80 5.30
CA PHE A 162 -3.14 -6.38 4.98
C PHE A 162 -3.87 -6.00 3.70
N LEU A 163 -3.83 -6.82 2.65
CA LEU A 163 -4.59 -6.58 1.43
C LEU A 163 -6.09 -6.59 1.70
N VAL A 164 -6.60 -7.67 2.30
CA VAL A 164 -8.04 -7.83 2.60
C VAL A 164 -8.53 -6.67 3.45
N TRP A 165 -7.75 -6.25 4.44
CA TRP A 165 -8.08 -5.11 5.27
C TRP A 165 -8.11 -3.80 4.48
N THR A 166 -7.10 -3.56 3.63
CA THR A 166 -7.04 -2.38 2.74
C THR A 166 -8.30 -2.30 1.85
N ILE A 167 -8.67 -3.40 1.19
CA ILE A 167 -9.86 -3.48 0.33
C ILE A 167 -11.15 -3.27 1.15
N ALA A 168 -11.25 -3.90 2.32
CA ALA A 168 -12.42 -3.74 3.19
C ALA A 168 -12.60 -2.28 3.64
N GLN A 169 -11.52 -1.58 4.01
CA GLN A 169 -11.59 -0.16 4.39
C GLN A 169 -12.01 0.73 3.22
N TYR A 170 -11.48 0.46 2.03
CA TYR A 170 -11.96 1.15 0.82
C TYR A 170 -13.46 0.91 0.58
N GLY A 171 -13.93 -0.33 0.72
CA GLY A 171 -15.35 -0.68 0.61
C GLY A 171 -16.23 0.08 1.62
N VAL A 172 -15.76 0.26 2.86
CA VAL A 172 -16.44 1.09 3.87
C VAL A 172 -16.51 2.56 3.41
N HIS A 173 -15.40 3.15 2.94
CA HIS A 173 -15.40 4.53 2.42
C HIS A 173 -16.35 4.73 1.23
N VAL A 174 -16.41 3.75 0.31
CA VAL A 174 -17.36 3.78 -0.82
C VAL A 174 -18.80 3.73 -0.31
N SER A 175 -19.11 2.82 0.63
CA SER A 175 -20.45 2.68 1.20
C SER A 175 -20.91 3.97 1.90
N GLU A 176 -20.03 4.60 2.66
CA GLU A 176 -20.31 5.90 3.32
C GLU A 176 -20.56 7.00 2.29
N ALA A 177 -19.72 7.12 1.25
CA ALA A 177 -19.90 8.11 0.19
C ALA A 177 -21.23 7.94 -0.56
N VAL A 178 -21.64 6.70 -0.84
CA VAL A 178 -22.93 6.40 -1.49
C VAL A 178 -24.11 6.77 -0.59
N LYS A 179 -24.03 6.46 0.72
CA LYS A 179 -25.07 6.82 1.69
C LYS A 179 -25.25 8.33 1.79
N THR A 180 -24.16 9.08 1.89
CA THR A 180 -24.20 10.56 1.96
C THR A 180 -24.84 11.15 0.70
N ARG A 181 -24.51 10.62 -0.50
CA ARG A 181 -25.12 11.09 -1.75
C ARG A 181 -26.64 10.87 -1.79
N ARG A 182 -27.12 9.70 -1.34
CA ARG A 182 -28.56 9.41 -1.27
C ARG A 182 -29.30 10.31 -0.29
N GLN A 183 -28.70 10.65 0.85
CA GLN A 183 -29.28 11.59 1.81
C GLN A 183 -29.41 13.00 1.24
N ILE A 184 -28.42 13.48 0.49
CA ILE A 184 -28.47 14.79 -0.18
C ILE A 184 -29.53 14.82 -1.28
N GLN A 185 -29.77 13.70 -1.99
CA GLN A 185 -30.80 13.62 -3.03
C GLN A 185 -32.23 13.47 -2.49
N ALA A 186 -32.39 13.05 -1.23
CA ALA A 186 -33.68 12.84 -0.59
C ALA A 186 -34.12 14.05 0.29
N ALA A 187 -33.25 15.05 0.44
CA ALA A 187 -33.51 16.30 1.15
C ALA A 187 -33.77 17.44 0.15
#